data_AF-A0A1V4ZKQ5-F1
#
_entry.id   AF-A0A1V4ZKQ5-F1
#
_cell.length_a   1.000
_cell.length_b   1.000
_cell.length_c   1.000
_cell.angle_alpha   90.00
_cell.angle_beta   90.00
_cell.angle_gamma   90.00
#
_symmetry.space_group_name_H-M   'P 1'
#
loop_
_entity.id
_entity.type
_entity.pdbx_description
1 polymer ?
#
loop_
_entity_poly.entity_id
_entity_poly.type
_entity_poly.pdbx_seq_one_letter_code
_entity_poly.pdbx_strand_id
1 'polypeptide(L)'
;MGKKEQLAEELEAALLAIDQDACRHIIMDDMADVPILSRIENAIVPALASIGVKWRNGDVALSQVYLSAKITDALLEEMLSSSHETLASRPKVAAVCLEDHHLLGIHVVRMVVRSSGYDVVDYGRMDLEPLVERVCRDEVDYLLISTLMLRSALRVEKLKEKLEERKCDACLIVGGAPFRYDASLWRRVGADFTSSSPSEALEFILSREGKR
;
A
#
# COMPACT_ATOMS: atom_id res chain seq x y z
N MET A 1 15.04 -25.92 -8.52
CA MET A 1 14.37 -24.73 -7.95
C MET A 1 15.41 -23.69 -7.64
N GLY A 2 15.16 -22.43 -8.00
CA GLY A 2 16.03 -21.33 -7.59
C GLY A 2 15.86 -21.03 -6.11
N LYS A 3 16.91 -20.52 -5.45
CA LYS A 3 16.87 -20.11 -4.02
C LYS A 3 15.69 -19.19 -3.68
N LYS A 4 15.22 -18.38 -4.64
CA LYS A 4 14.07 -17.47 -4.49
C LYS A 4 12.73 -18.19 -4.40
N GLU A 5 12.49 -19.21 -5.22
CA GLU A 5 11.24 -20.00 -5.20
C GLU A 5 11.12 -20.76 -3.88
N GLN A 6 12.25 -21.29 -3.40
CA GLN A 6 12.31 -21.99 -2.13
C GLN A 6 11.93 -21.09 -0.95
N LEU A 7 12.45 -19.86 -0.88
CA LEU A 7 12.12 -18.93 0.21
C LEU A 7 10.65 -18.47 0.19
N ALA A 8 10.02 -18.40 -0.99
CA ALA A 8 8.60 -18.09 -1.09
C ALA A 8 7.74 -19.23 -0.54
N GLU A 9 8.09 -20.49 -0.83
CA GLU A 9 7.42 -21.68 -0.30
C GLU A 9 7.61 -21.82 1.22
N GLU A 10 8.83 -21.58 1.72
CA GLU A 10 9.15 -21.59 3.15
C GLU A 10 8.37 -20.50 3.90
N LEU A 11 8.31 -19.29 3.35
CA LEU A 11 7.51 -18.20 3.91
C LEU A 11 6.02 -18.55 3.91
N GLU A 12 5.51 -19.15 2.84
CA GLU A 12 4.12 -19.60 2.75
C GLU A 12 3.78 -20.61 3.86
N ALA A 13 4.66 -21.59 4.09
CA ALA A 13 4.49 -22.59 5.13
C ALA A 13 4.49 -21.96 6.53
N ALA A 14 5.42 -21.04 6.81
CA ALA A 14 5.50 -20.32 8.07
C ALA A 14 4.25 -19.46 8.31
N LEU A 15 3.77 -18.75 7.28
CA LEU A 15 2.55 -17.95 7.35
C LEU A 15 1.32 -18.80 7.65
N LEU A 16 1.17 -19.96 6.99
CA LEU A 16 0.05 -20.88 7.23
C LEU A 16 0.09 -21.54 8.61
N ALA A 17 1.29 -21.70 9.18
CA ALA A 17 1.52 -22.16 10.55
C ALA A 17 1.33 -21.05 11.61
N ILE A 18 1.14 -19.79 11.18
CA ILE A 18 1.06 -18.61 12.06
C ILE A 18 2.34 -18.44 12.90
N ASP A 19 3.48 -18.89 12.37
CA ASP A 19 4.77 -18.80 13.06
C ASP A 19 5.44 -17.44 12.74
N GLN A 20 5.20 -16.46 13.62
CA GLN A 20 5.70 -15.09 13.44
C GLN A 20 7.23 -15.03 13.47
N ASP A 21 7.86 -15.84 14.32
CA ASP A 21 9.31 -15.84 14.49
C ASP A 21 9.97 -16.44 13.24
N ALA A 22 9.43 -17.53 12.70
CA ALA A 22 9.90 -18.10 11.43
C ALA A 22 9.69 -17.12 10.27
N CYS A 23 8.52 -16.48 10.16
CA CYS A 23 8.27 -15.47 9.12
C CYS A 23 9.28 -14.32 9.19
N ARG A 24 9.55 -13.83 10.42
CA ARG A 24 10.52 -12.78 10.67
C ARG A 24 11.92 -13.22 10.28
N HIS A 25 12.36 -14.41 10.69
CA HIS A 25 13.69 -14.94 10.37
C HIS A 25 13.90 -15.03 8.85
N ILE A 26 12.93 -15.58 8.12
CA ILE A 26 12.99 -15.69 6.65
C ILE A 26 13.12 -14.31 6.01
N ILE A 27 12.26 -13.36 6.41
CA ILE A 27 12.18 -12.05 5.77
C ILE A 27 13.33 -11.13 6.17
N MET A 28 13.74 -11.13 7.44
CA MET A 28 14.73 -10.20 7.97
C MET A 28 16.16 -10.74 7.89
N ASP A 29 16.36 -12.04 8.13
CA ASP A 29 17.69 -12.65 8.25
C ASP A 29 18.07 -13.40 6.96
N ASP A 30 17.28 -14.39 6.52
CA ASP A 30 17.63 -15.20 5.34
C ASP A 30 17.62 -14.38 4.03
N MET A 31 16.81 -13.33 4.02
CA MET A 31 16.70 -12.38 2.92
C MET A 31 17.46 -11.07 3.17
N ALA A 32 18.31 -10.97 4.20
CA ALA A 32 18.98 -9.71 4.59
C ALA A 32 19.70 -9.00 3.42
N ASP A 33 20.33 -9.75 2.52
CA ASP A 33 21.06 -9.21 1.36
C ASP A 33 20.16 -8.87 0.16
N VAL A 34 18.88 -9.21 0.22
CA VAL A 34 17.91 -8.96 -0.86
C VAL A 34 17.29 -7.57 -0.64
N PRO A 35 17.20 -6.71 -1.67
CA PRO A 35 16.49 -5.43 -1.55
C PRO A 35 15.03 -5.61 -1.14
N ILE A 36 14.49 -4.72 -0.29
CA ILE A 36 13.13 -4.83 0.27
C ILE A 36 12.07 -5.04 -0.83
N LEU A 37 12.08 -4.22 -1.89
CA LEU A 37 11.17 -4.38 -3.03
C LEU A 37 11.22 -5.79 -3.62
N SER A 38 12.43 -6.33 -3.79
CA SER A 38 12.62 -7.69 -4.32
C SER A 38 12.13 -8.77 -3.35
N ARG A 39 12.20 -8.58 -2.03
CA ARG A 39 11.57 -9.51 -1.05
C ARG A 39 10.06 -9.52 -1.22
N ILE A 40 9.47 -8.34 -1.39
CA ILE A 40 8.02 -8.18 -1.57
C ILE A 40 7.55 -8.86 -2.86
N GLU A 41 8.16 -8.52 -3.99
CA GLU A 41 7.74 -9.00 -5.30
C GLU A 41 8.00 -10.49 -5.53
N ASN A 42 9.10 -11.02 -5.00
CA ASN A 42 9.55 -12.38 -5.32
C ASN A 42 9.27 -13.41 -4.22
N ALA A 43 8.85 -13.01 -3.01
CA ALA A 43 8.51 -13.96 -1.95
C ALA A 43 7.17 -13.67 -1.29
N ILE A 44 6.97 -12.46 -0.76
CA ILE A 44 5.73 -12.12 -0.03
C ILE A 44 4.50 -12.19 -0.96
N VAL A 45 4.56 -11.53 -2.13
CA VAL A 45 3.45 -11.54 -3.09
C VAL A 45 3.16 -12.96 -3.59
N PRO A 46 4.15 -13.76 -4.04
CA PRO A 46 3.92 -15.16 -4.41
C PRO A 46 3.33 -16.02 -3.29
N ALA A 47 3.84 -15.92 -2.05
CA ALA A 47 3.34 -16.68 -0.91
C ALA A 47 1.86 -16.36 -0.62
N LEU A 48 1.51 -15.07 -0.56
CA LEU A 48 0.12 -14.64 -0.34
C LEU A 48 -0.80 -15.04 -1.50
N ALA A 49 -0.31 -14.97 -2.74
CA ALA A 49 -1.07 -15.40 -3.91
C ALA A 49 -1.37 -16.91 -3.86
N SER A 50 -0.38 -17.72 -3.49
CA SER A 50 -0.51 -19.16 -3.29
C SER A 50 -1.50 -19.50 -2.17
N ILE A 51 -1.39 -18.84 -1.00
CA ILE A 51 -2.38 -18.95 0.09
C ILE A 51 -3.80 -18.63 -0.40
N GLY A 52 -3.95 -17.59 -1.21
CA GLY A 52 -5.23 -17.22 -1.81
C GLY A 52 -5.78 -18.29 -2.77
N VAL A 53 -4.93 -18.97 -3.54
CA VAL A 53 -5.33 -20.11 -4.38
C VAL A 53 -5.79 -21.28 -3.50
N LYS A 54 -5.01 -21.64 -2.47
CA LYS A 54 -5.34 -22.74 -1.53
C LYS A 54 -6.65 -22.49 -0.80
N TRP A 55 -6.93 -21.25 -0.39
CA TRP A 55 -8.22 -20.90 0.19
C TRP A 55 -9.38 -21.10 -0.79
N ARG A 56 -9.25 -20.66 -2.05
CA ARG A 56 -10.30 -20.87 -3.07
C ARG A 56 -10.56 -22.34 -3.35
N ASN A 57 -9.55 -23.19 -3.21
CA ASN A 57 -9.66 -24.63 -3.38
C ASN A 57 -10.23 -25.35 -2.13
N GLY A 58 -10.34 -24.64 -0.99
CA GLY A 58 -10.80 -25.20 0.27
C GLY A 58 -9.71 -25.84 1.14
N ASP A 59 -8.43 -25.71 0.76
CA ASP A 59 -7.28 -26.31 1.45
C ASP A 59 -6.86 -25.53 2.70
N VAL A 60 -7.22 -24.25 2.77
CA VAL A 60 -6.81 -23.30 3.83
C VAL A 60 -8.02 -22.55 4.37
N ALA A 61 -8.09 -22.35 5.68
CA ALA A 61 -9.17 -21.62 6.31
C ALA A 61 -9.05 -20.10 6.09
N LEU A 62 -10.18 -19.39 6.04
CA LEU A 62 -10.21 -17.94 5.92
C LEU A 62 -9.44 -17.24 7.06
N SER A 63 -9.46 -17.81 8.28
CA SER A 63 -8.69 -17.30 9.42
C SER A 63 -7.19 -17.33 9.16
N GLN A 64 -6.67 -18.36 8.50
CA GLN A 64 -5.25 -18.46 8.14
C GLN A 64 -4.87 -17.42 7.09
N VAL A 65 -5.72 -17.17 6.09
CA VAL A 65 -5.52 -16.10 5.10
C VAL A 65 -5.43 -14.75 5.81
N TYR A 66 -6.37 -14.47 6.72
CA TYR A 66 -6.42 -13.23 7.48
C TYR A 66 -5.18 -13.05 8.37
N LEU A 67 -4.79 -14.08 9.13
CA LEU A 67 -3.62 -14.02 10.00
C LEU A 67 -2.32 -13.88 9.20
N SER A 68 -2.20 -14.57 8.06
CA SER A 68 -1.05 -14.44 7.17
C SER A 68 -0.88 -13.00 6.67
N ALA A 69 -1.99 -12.36 6.28
CA ALA A 69 -1.99 -10.95 5.89
C ALA A 69 -1.56 -10.04 7.06
N LYS A 70 -2.05 -10.30 8.28
CA LYS A 70 -1.68 -9.50 9.47
C LYS A 70 -0.22 -9.62 9.86
N ILE A 71 0.34 -10.83 9.83
CA ILE A 71 1.77 -11.05 10.08
C ILE A 71 2.59 -10.32 9.02
N THR A 72 2.21 -10.45 7.76
CA THR A 72 2.88 -9.77 6.65
C THR A 72 2.86 -8.25 6.81
N ASP A 73 1.69 -7.68 7.12
CA ASP A 73 1.55 -6.23 7.32
C ASP A 73 2.47 -5.71 8.43
N ALA A 74 2.56 -6.45 9.55
CA ALA A 74 3.42 -6.08 10.67
C ALA A 74 4.91 -6.12 10.30
N LEU A 75 5.35 -7.18 9.61
CA LEU A 75 6.74 -7.32 9.17
C LEU A 75 7.12 -6.27 8.12
N LEU A 76 6.19 -5.90 7.24
CA LEU A 76 6.40 -4.81 6.28
C LEU A 76 6.58 -3.47 6.98
N GLU A 77 5.73 -3.13 7.95
CA GLU A 77 5.88 -1.85 8.66
C GLU A 77 7.22 -1.81 9.41
N GLU A 78 7.64 -2.92 9.99
CA GLU A 78 8.96 -3.02 10.62
C GLU A 78 10.10 -2.81 9.62
N MET A 79 10.06 -3.45 8.46
CA MET A 79 11.06 -3.25 7.39
C MET A 79 11.12 -1.80 6.91
N LEU A 80 9.97 -1.11 6.89
CA LEU A 80 9.82 0.26 6.41
C LEU A 80 10.09 1.32 7.49
N SER A 81 10.28 0.91 8.74
CA SER A 81 10.51 1.80 9.88
C SER A 81 11.90 2.47 9.90
N SER A 82 12.77 2.14 8.94
CA SER A 82 14.07 2.80 8.82
C SER A 82 13.94 4.30 8.47
N SER A 83 14.76 5.11 9.12
CA SER A 83 14.80 6.56 8.93
C SER A 83 15.41 6.88 7.56
N HIS A 84 14.64 7.55 6.71
CA HIS A 84 15.18 8.18 5.50
C HIS A 84 15.49 9.64 5.81
N GLU A 85 16.57 10.18 5.23
CA GLU A 85 16.82 11.62 5.24
C GLU A 85 15.70 12.30 4.45
N THR A 86 14.83 13.01 5.17
CA THR A 86 13.77 13.81 4.56
C THR A 86 14.38 15.07 3.98
N LEU A 87 14.13 15.34 2.70
CA LEU A 87 14.53 16.60 2.11
C LEU A 87 13.56 17.68 2.58
N ALA A 88 14.09 18.70 3.27
CA ALA A 88 13.32 19.90 3.61
C ALA A 88 12.76 20.52 2.31
N SER A 89 11.57 21.14 2.40
CA SER A 89 10.85 21.83 1.32
C SER A 89 10.09 20.99 0.29
N ARG A 90 9.87 19.69 0.51
CA ARG A 90 8.97 18.89 -0.34
C ARG A 90 7.50 19.04 0.05
N PRO A 91 6.56 18.84 -0.90
CA PRO A 91 5.13 18.78 -0.64
C PRO A 91 4.78 17.74 0.44
N LYS A 92 3.73 18.02 1.21
CA LYS A 92 3.20 17.11 2.23
C LYS A 92 2.46 15.96 1.57
N VAL A 93 2.96 14.73 1.72
CA VAL A 93 2.35 13.53 1.16
C VAL A 93 1.77 12.67 2.27
N ALA A 94 0.53 12.22 2.10
CA ALA A 94 -0.08 11.24 3.01
C ALA A 94 -0.53 10.00 2.24
N ALA A 95 -0.56 8.86 2.93
CA ALA A 95 -0.93 7.57 2.37
C ALA A 95 -2.02 6.91 3.21
N VAL A 96 -3.06 6.38 2.56
CA VAL A 96 -4.22 5.80 3.24
C VAL A 96 -4.77 4.57 2.51
N CYS A 97 -5.21 3.58 3.28
CA CYS A 97 -6.09 2.51 2.85
C CYS A 97 -7.53 2.90 3.21
N LEU A 98 -8.31 3.34 2.23
CA LEU A 98 -9.65 3.91 2.46
C LEU A 98 -10.67 2.79 2.69
N GLU A 99 -11.28 2.74 3.88
CA GLU A 99 -12.35 1.79 4.24
C GLU A 99 -12.04 0.32 3.83
N ASP A 100 -10.77 -0.07 3.86
CA ASP A 100 -10.26 -1.36 3.40
C ASP A 100 -9.16 -1.86 4.37
N HIS A 101 -8.80 -3.14 4.29
CA HIS A 101 -7.85 -3.81 5.17
C HIS A 101 -6.58 -4.29 4.46
N HIS A 102 -6.48 -4.09 3.14
CA HIS A 102 -5.36 -4.58 2.34
C HIS A 102 -4.25 -3.52 2.24
N LEU A 103 -3.26 -3.61 3.12
CA LEU A 103 -2.24 -2.56 3.30
C LEU A 103 -0.97 -2.75 2.45
N LEU A 104 -0.68 -3.97 1.99
CA LEU A 104 0.51 -4.29 1.19
C LEU A 104 0.77 -3.28 0.06
N GLY A 105 -0.28 -2.97 -0.74
CA GLY A 105 -0.14 -2.07 -1.89
C GLY A 105 0.29 -0.65 -1.49
N ILE A 106 -0.32 -0.09 -0.44
CA ILE A 106 0.01 1.26 0.02
C ILE A 106 1.39 1.32 0.69
N HIS A 107 1.81 0.27 1.39
CA HIS A 107 3.15 0.16 1.97
C HIS A 107 4.25 0.21 0.90
N VAL A 108 4.06 -0.50 -0.22
CA VAL A 108 5.02 -0.47 -1.34
C VAL A 108 5.07 0.93 -1.98
N VAL A 109 3.92 1.56 -2.19
CA VAL A 109 3.86 2.94 -2.71
C VAL A 109 4.57 3.91 -1.77
N ARG A 110 4.30 3.85 -0.46
CA ARG A 110 4.99 4.65 0.56
C ARG A 110 6.51 4.50 0.46
N MET A 111 7.00 3.27 0.38
CA MET A 111 8.44 3.00 0.26
C MET A 111 9.06 3.67 -0.97
N VAL A 112 8.43 3.53 -2.14
CA VAL A 112 8.95 4.09 -3.40
C VAL A 112 8.93 5.62 -3.37
N VAL A 113 7.90 6.23 -2.77
CA VAL A 113 7.84 7.68 -2.65
C VAL A 113 8.87 8.18 -1.61
N ARG A 114 9.01 7.51 -0.47
CA ARG A 114 10.01 7.84 0.58
C ARG A 114 11.45 7.68 0.07
N SER A 115 11.74 6.69 -0.76
CA SER A 115 13.09 6.49 -1.33
C SER A 115 13.55 7.66 -2.20
N SER A 116 12.63 8.50 -2.67
CA SER A 116 12.93 9.71 -3.41
C SER A 116 13.13 10.94 -2.51
N GLY A 117 13.04 10.81 -1.18
CA GLY A 117 13.27 11.89 -0.22
C GLY A 117 12.01 12.61 0.27
N TYR A 118 10.81 12.09 -0.02
CA TYR A 118 9.54 12.59 0.56
C TYR A 118 9.34 12.05 1.97
N ASP A 119 8.79 12.90 2.85
CA ASP A 119 8.19 12.43 4.10
C ASP A 119 6.73 12.06 3.86
N VAL A 120 6.44 10.75 3.84
CA VAL A 120 5.10 10.24 3.57
C VAL A 120 4.44 9.84 4.88
N VAL A 121 3.47 10.63 5.32
CA VAL A 121 2.71 10.36 6.54
C VAL A 121 1.79 9.18 6.29
N ASP A 122 1.93 8.13 7.09
CA ASP A 122 1.01 7.00 7.03
C ASP A 122 -0.24 7.24 7.86
N TYR A 123 -1.38 7.16 7.22
CA TYR A 123 -2.67 7.20 7.90
C TYR A 123 -3.21 5.81 8.22
N GLY A 124 -2.60 4.75 7.66
CA GLY A 124 -3.05 3.38 7.79
C GLY A 124 -4.42 3.20 7.15
N ARG A 125 -5.27 2.39 7.79
CA ARG A 125 -6.70 2.30 7.45
C ARG A 125 -7.46 3.47 8.06
N MET A 126 -8.24 4.20 7.26
CA MET A 126 -9.19 5.18 7.77
C MET A 126 -10.57 5.04 7.12
N ASP A 127 -11.60 5.33 7.92
CA ASP A 127 -12.95 5.55 7.41
C ASP A 127 -13.09 6.98 6.85
N LEU A 128 -14.10 7.20 6.01
CA LEU A 128 -14.21 8.42 5.20
C LEU A 128 -14.18 9.74 6.02
N GLU A 129 -15.02 9.85 7.04
CA GLU A 129 -15.17 11.09 7.81
C GLU A 129 -13.88 11.51 8.55
N PRO A 130 -13.24 10.64 9.36
CA PRO A 130 -12.00 11.02 10.03
C PRO A 130 -10.85 11.24 9.04
N LEU A 131 -10.87 10.61 7.85
CA LEU A 131 -9.90 10.87 6.81
C LEU A 131 -10.00 12.31 6.30
N VAL A 132 -11.20 12.79 5.99
CA VAL A 132 -11.42 14.18 5.54
C VAL A 132 -10.87 15.17 6.57
N GLU A 133 -11.21 14.98 7.84
CA GLU A 133 -10.73 15.84 8.93
C GLU A 133 -9.21 15.87 9.01
N ARG A 134 -8.58 14.70 8.93
CA ARG A 134 -7.13 14.56 9.03
C ARG A 134 -6.40 15.18 7.84
N VAL A 135 -6.89 14.94 6.62
CA VAL A 135 -6.31 15.48 5.37
C VAL A 135 -6.32 17.01 5.40
N CYS A 136 -7.45 17.62 5.80
CA CYS A 136 -7.57 19.06 5.93
C CYS A 136 -6.64 19.62 7.01
N ARG A 137 -6.59 18.98 8.19
CA ARG A 137 -5.77 19.43 9.32
C ARG A 137 -4.28 19.38 9.01
N ASP A 138 -3.83 18.31 8.37
CA ASP A 138 -2.41 18.09 8.09
C ASP A 138 -1.96 18.89 6.83
N GLU A 139 -2.90 19.52 6.12
CA GLU A 139 -2.73 20.29 4.88
C GLU A 139 -2.01 19.49 3.79
N VAL A 140 -2.50 18.27 3.55
CA VAL A 140 -1.88 17.33 2.60
C VAL A 140 -1.93 17.88 1.17
N ASP A 141 -0.80 17.91 0.49
CA ASP A 141 -0.71 18.26 -0.93
C ASP A 141 -1.11 17.08 -1.83
N TYR A 142 -0.61 15.89 -1.52
CA TYR A 142 -0.89 14.66 -2.27
C TYR A 142 -1.39 13.56 -1.34
N LEU A 143 -2.59 13.05 -1.60
CA LEU A 143 -3.17 11.92 -0.88
C LEU A 143 -3.11 10.67 -1.74
N LEU A 144 -2.27 9.72 -1.35
CA LEU A 144 -2.12 8.40 -1.96
C LEU A 144 -3.19 7.47 -1.39
N ILE A 145 -4.10 6.99 -2.21
CA ILE A 145 -5.24 6.17 -1.79
C ILE A 145 -5.12 4.78 -2.41
N SER A 146 -5.05 3.76 -1.58
CA SER A 146 -5.10 2.36 -2.03
C SER A 146 -6.43 1.70 -1.65
N THR A 147 -6.99 0.94 -2.58
CA THR A 147 -8.19 0.11 -2.36
C THR A 147 -8.07 -1.22 -3.10
N LEU A 148 -8.50 -2.31 -2.48
CA LEU A 148 -8.67 -3.60 -3.13
C LEU A 148 -10.15 -3.91 -3.41
N MET A 149 -11.05 -3.32 -2.62
CA MET A 149 -12.50 -3.51 -2.75
C MET A 149 -13.16 -2.41 -3.58
N LEU A 150 -14.01 -2.78 -4.56
CA LEU A 150 -14.76 -1.82 -5.38
C LEU A 150 -15.62 -0.87 -4.54
N ARG A 151 -16.26 -1.38 -3.47
CA ARG A 151 -17.03 -0.54 -2.53
C ARG A 151 -16.21 0.61 -1.98
N SER A 152 -14.94 0.38 -1.65
CA SER A 152 -14.03 1.37 -1.09
C SER A 152 -13.54 2.34 -2.16
N ALA A 153 -13.25 1.85 -3.36
CA ALA A 153 -12.90 2.70 -4.50
C ALA A 153 -14.01 3.71 -4.84
N LEU A 154 -15.28 3.30 -4.76
CA LEU A 154 -16.43 4.21 -4.99
C LEU A 154 -16.56 5.29 -3.90
N ARG A 155 -15.99 5.10 -2.71
CA ARG A 155 -16.02 6.10 -1.63
C ARG A 155 -15.13 7.30 -1.92
N VAL A 156 -14.20 7.18 -2.87
CA VAL A 156 -13.35 8.29 -3.30
C VAL A 156 -14.19 9.46 -3.85
N GLU A 157 -15.32 9.19 -4.48
CA GLU A 157 -16.25 10.24 -4.95
C GLU A 157 -16.72 11.11 -3.79
N LYS A 158 -17.21 10.48 -2.72
CA LYS A 158 -17.65 11.19 -1.51
C LYS A 158 -16.50 11.87 -0.77
N LEU A 159 -15.29 11.31 -0.84
CA LEU A 159 -14.07 11.94 -0.31
C LEU A 159 -13.77 13.25 -1.06
N LYS A 160 -13.77 13.21 -2.40
CA LYS A 160 -13.53 14.39 -3.23
C LYS A 160 -14.55 15.49 -2.94
N GLU A 161 -15.83 15.17 -2.94
CA GLU A 161 -16.91 16.12 -2.62
C GLU A 161 -16.69 16.81 -1.26
N LYS A 162 -16.38 16.03 -0.20
CA LYS A 162 -16.17 16.58 1.15
C LYS A 162 -14.91 17.42 1.27
N LEU A 163 -13.84 17.07 0.56
CA LEU A 163 -12.62 17.87 0.53
C LEU A 163 -12.88 19.21 -0.18
N GLU A 164 -13.63 19.21 -1.28
CA GLU A 164 -14.03 20.43 -2.00
C GLU A 164 -14.94 21.34 -1.14
N GLU A 165 -15.94 20.77 -0.45
CA GLU A 165 -16.79 21.50 0.51
C GLU A 165 -15.98 22.20 1.61
N ARG A 166 -14.86 21.57 2.02
CA ARG A 166 -13.93 22.09 3.03
C ARG A 166 -12.85 23.00 2.45
N LYS A 167 -12.80 23.19 1.13
CA LYS A 167 -11.74 23.91 0.40
C LYS A 167 -10.34 23.35 0.70
N CYS A 168 -10.25 22.02 0.77
CA CYS A 168 -9.00 21.30 0.90
C CYS A 168 -8.56 20.81 -0.47
N ASP A 169 -7.49 21.40 -1.00
CA ASP A 169 -7.01 21.19 -2.37
C ASP A 169 -6.05 19.99 -2.51
N ALA A 170 -6.24 18.95 -1.68
CA ALA A 170 -5.42 17.75 -1.74
C ALA A 170 -5.59 17.03 -3.09
N CYS A 171 -4.48 16.78 -3.78
CA CYS A 171 -4.47 16.03 -5.03
C CYS A 171 -4.62 14.53 -4.74
N LEU A 172 -5.71 13.94 -5.25
CA LEU A 172 -6.05 12.53 -5.02
C LEU A 172 -5.39 11.63 -6.06
N ILE A 173 -4.45 10.79 -5.61
CA ILE A 173 -3.80 9.77 -6.44
C ILE A 173 -4.32 8.40 -5.99
N VAL A 174 -5.12 7.75 -6.84
CA VAL A 174 -5.75 6.47 -6.51
C VAL A 174 -5.03 5.28 -7.15
N GLY A 175 -5.11 4.13 -6.51
CA GLY A 175 -4.59 2.88 -7.05
C GLY A 175 -5.21 1.64 -6.41
N GLY A 176 -4.75 0.48 -6.88
CA GLY A 176 -5.24 -0.83 -6.46
C GLY A 176 -6.16 -1.50 -7.48
N ALA A 177 -6.67 -2.68 -7.15
CA ALA A 177 -7.28 -3.59 -8.13
C ALA A 177 -8.48 -2.98 -8.89
N PRO A 178 -9.45 -2.28 -8.25
CA PRO A 178 -10.60 -1.73 -8.96
C PRO A 178 -10.23 -0.77 -10.10
N PHE A 179 -9.23 0.09 -9.89
CA PHE A 179 -8.77 1.05 -10.89
C PHE A 179 -7.96 0.42 -12.03
N ARG A 180 -7.39 -0.77 -11.81
CA ARG A 180 -6.73 -1.56 -12.87
C ARG A 180 -7.75 -2.29 -13.75
N TYR A 181 -8.85 -2.76 -13.17
CA TYR A 181 -9.90 -3.47 -13.92
C TYR A 181 -10.82 -2.51 -14.69
N ASP A 182 -11.02 -1.29 -14.19
CA ASP A 182 -11.76 -0.23 -14.86
C ASP A 182 -10.92 1.05 -14.95
N ALA A 183 -10.25 1.25 -16.09
CA ALA A 183 -9.39 2.40 -16.37
C ALA A 183 -10.16 3.74 -16.42
N SER A 184 -11.49 3.73 -16.41
CA SER A 184 -12.34 4.92 -16.37
C SER A 184 -12.79 5.29 -14.94
N LEU A 185 -12.66 4.37 -13.99
CA LEU A 185 -13.21 4.50 -12.64
C LEU A 185 -12.67 5.73 -11.91
N TRP A 186 -11.37 5.99 -12.00
CA TRP A 186 -10.73 7.12 -11.30
C TRP A 186 -11.32 8.48 -11.70
N ARG A 187 -11.67 8.65 -12.99
CA ARG A 187 -12.33 9.87 -13.49
C ARG A 187 -13.76 9.98 -12.96
N ARG A 188 -14.48 8.85 -12.92
CA ARG A 188 -15.86 8.80 -12.42
C ARG A 188 -15.94 9.19 -10.95
N VAL A 189 -14.97 8.77 -10.13
CA VAL A 189 -14.91 9.09 -8.70
C VAL A 189 -14.21 10.42 -8.40
N GLY A 190 -13.85 11.20 -9.43
CA GLY A 190 -13.27 12.53 -9.27
C GLY A 190 -11.82 12.56 -8.75
N ALA A 191 -11.08 11.46 -8.87
CA ALA A 191 -9.65 11.46 -8.53
C ALA A 191 -8.84 12.28 -9.56
N ASP A 192 -7.70 12.82 -9.14
CA ASP A 192 -6.85 13.68 -9.98
C ASP A 192 -5.88 12.86 -10.84
N PHE A 193 -5.52 11.66 -10.37
CA PHE A 193 -4.69 10.71 -11.10
C PHE A 193 -4.94 9.27 -10.63
N THR A 194 -4.71 8.29 -11.50
CA THR A 194 -4.63 6.88 -11.13
C THR A 194 -3.26 6.33 -11.44
N SER A 195 -2.74 5.47 -10.58
CA SER A 195 -1.47 4.80 -10.81
C SER A 195 -1.64 3.28 -10.90
N SER A 196 -1.00 2.68 -11.90
CA SER A 196 -0.91 1.22 -12.08
C SER A 196 0.29 0.61 -11.37
N SER A 197 1.26 1.45 -10.94
CA SER A 197 2.48 1.03 -10.24
C SER A 197 2.94 2.04 -9.18
N PRO A 198 3.74 1.64 -8.19
CA PRO A 198 4.37 2.57 -7.25
C PRO A 198 5.20 3.68 -7.93
N SER A 199 5.96 3.34 -8.97
CA SER A 199 6.82 4.28 -9.69
C SER A 199 6.03 5.35 -10.44
N GLU A 200 4.92 4.99 -11.07
CA GLU A 200 4.07 5.93 -11.81
C GLU A 200 3.43 6.97 -10.86
N ALA A 201 3.13 6.60 -9.61
CA ALA A 201 2.65 7.55 -8.61
C ALA A 201 3.73 8.58 -8.27
N LEU A 202 4.97 8.14 -8.07
CA LEU A 202 6.12 9.02 -7.82
C LEU A 202 6.41 9.94 -9.00
N GLU A 203 6.44 9.41 -10.23
CA GLU A 203 6.65 10.18 -11.46
C GLU A 203 5.62 11.29 -11.62
N PHE A 204 4.35 11.01 -11.30
CA PHE A 204 3.29 12.01 -11.32
C PHE A 204 3.56 13.14 -10.31
N ILE A 205 3.92 12.82 -9.06
CA ILE A 205 4.22 13.84 -8.03
C ILE A 205 5.39 14.71 -8.49
N LEU A 206 6.50 14.12 -8.93
CA LEU A 206 7.67 14.85 -9.42
C LEU A 206 7.34 15.76 -10.62
N SER A 207 6.49 15.32 -11.53
CA SER A 207 6.08 16.11 -12.70
C SER A 207 5.28 17.38 -12.34
N ARG A 208 4.68 17.41 -11.14
CA ARG A 208 3.87 18.52 -10.64
C ARG A 208 4.67 19.52 -9.79
N GLU A 209 5.79 19.10 -9.19
CA GLU A 209 6.68 19.99 -8.43
C GLU A 209 7.27 21.11 -9.31
N GLY A 210 7.59 20.82 -10.58
CA GLY A 210 8.16 21.81 -11.50
C GLY A 210 7.17 22.80 -12.12
N LYS A 211 5.88 22.77 -11.72
CA LYS A 211 4.80 23.58 -12.31
C LYS A 211 4.05 24.47 -11.31
N ARG A 212 4.49 24.52 -10.04
CA ARG A 212 3.96 25.41 -9.01
C ARG A 212 4.78 26.69 -8.91
#